data_AF-A0A494XLW5-F1
#
_entry.id   AF-A0A494XLW5-F1
#
_cell.length_a   1.000
_cell.length_b   1.000
_cell.length_c   1.000
_cell.angle_alpha   90.00
_cell.angle_beta   90.00
_cell.angle_gamma   90.00
#
_symmetry.space_group_name_H-M   'P 1'
#
loop_
_entity.id
_entity.type
_entity.pdbx_description
1 polymer ?
#
loop_
_entity_poly.entity_id
_entity_poly.type
_entity_poly.pdbx_seq_one_letter_code
_entity_poly.pdbx_strand_id
1 'polypeptide(L)'
;MALSLDDIGYLFERHGDIAYSGEPVTQRAHALQSGSLAQQDGADDALVAAAFLHDLGHLLNLQGETPSEHGIDDQHQYFVLPFLRAVLPDSVLEPIRLHVDAKRYLCAVDEGYFERLSPDSKRSLVLQGGVFSASEAQAFIAKPYATDAVRLRLWDDVAKDPGMSTPDVVHFLAVVARVMLPQHV
;
A
#
# COMPACT_ATOMS: atom_id res chain seq x y z
N MET A 1 2.74 17.26 11.17
CA MET A 1 1.79 16.87 12.22
C MET A 1 1.36 15.44 11.91
N ALA A 2 1.18 14.59 12.92
CA ALA A 2 0.70 13.23 12.66
C ALA A 2 -0.79 13.26 12.30
N LEU A 3 -1.22 12.39 11.39
CA LEU A 3 -2.63 12.32 10.98
C LEU A 3 -3.46 11.65 12.08
N SER A 4 -4.62 12.24 12.37
CA SER A 4 -5.68 11.61 13.13
C SER A 4 -6.53 10.69 12.22
N LEU A 5 -7.42 9.89 12.82
CA LEU A 5 -8.40 9.09 12.06
C LEU A 5 -9.31 9.98 11.22
N ASP A 6 -9.69 11.16 11.74
CA ASP A 6 -10.52 12.13 11.03
C ASP A 6 -9.79 12.69 9.81
N ASP A 7 -8.48 12.97 9.93
CA ASP A 7 -7.67 13.42 8.79
C ASP A 7 -7.57 12.34 7.71
N ILE A 8 -7.37 11.07 8.10
CA ILE A 8 -7.33 9.94 7.15
C ILE A 8 -8.69 9.79 6.46
N GLY A 9 -9.79 9.85 7.22
CA GLY A 9 -11.15 9.81 6.68
C GLY A 9 -11.40 10.95 5.70
N TYR A 10 -10.97 12.17 6.03
CA TYR A 10 -11.09 13.34 5.17
C TYR A 10 -10.30 13.20 3.86
N LEU A 11 -9.11 12.60 3.88
CA LEU A 11 -8.34 12.31 2.67
C LEU A 11 -9.11 11.36 1.74
N PHE A 12 -9.69 10.29 2.29
CA PHE A 12 -10.51 9.38 1.50
C PHE A 12 -11.79 10.04 1.00
N GLU A 13 -12.44 10.90 1.78
CA GLU A 13 -13.62 11.66 1.32
C GLU A 13 -13.27 12.58 0.15
N ARG A 14 -12.17 13.35 0.27
CA ARG A 14 -11.81 14.39 -0.69
C ARG A 14 -11.11 13.86 -1.95
N HIS A 15 -10.30 12.81 -1.81
CA HIS A 15 -9.40 12.33 -2.86
C HIS A 15 -9.59 10.85 -3.20
N GLY A 16 -10.42 10.13 -2.45
CA GLY A 16 -10.62 8.69 -2.67
C GLY A 16 -11.32 8.33 -3.99
N ASP A 17 -12.06 9.26 -4.60
CA ASP A 17 -12.74 9.02 -5.88
C ASP A 17 -11.84 9.32 -7.10
N ILE A 18 -10.57 9.69 -6.88
CA ILE A 18 -9.56 9.78 -7.94
C ILE A 18 -9.33 8.38 -8.52
N ALA A 19 -9.22 8.29 -9.85
CA ALA A 19 -8.92 7.04 -10.53
C ALA A 19 -7.58 6.47 -10.06
N TYR A 20 -7.54 5.15 -9.84
CA TYR A 20 -6.29 4.45 -9.61
C TYR A 20 -5.65 4.19 -10.97
N SER A 21 -4.53 4.87 -11.25
CA SER A 21 -3.94 4.99 -12.59
C SER A 21 -3.84 3.67 -13.35
N GLY A 22 -4.53 3.59 -14.48
CA GLY A 22 -4.50 2.43 -15.37
C GLY A 22 -5.36 1.23 -14.93
N GLU A 23 -6.08 1.32 -13.81
CA GLU A 23 -6.93 0.27 -13.28
C GLU A 23 -8.41 0.69 -13.24
N PRO A 24 -9.37 -0.25 -13.29
CA PRO A 24 -10.80 0.05 -13.33
C PRO A 24 -11.39 0.37 -11.94
N VAL A 25 -10.60 0.92 -11.01
CA VAL A 25 -11.01 1.23 -9.64
C VAL A 25 -10.55 2.64 -9.22
N THR A 26 -11.13 3.18 -8.16
CA THR A 26 -10.66 4.42 -7.53
C THR A 26 -9.63 4.13 -6.44
N GLN A 27 -8.90 5.14 -5.99
CA GLN A 27 -7.98 5.06 -4.84
C GLN A 27 -8.68 4.49 -3.59
N ARG A 28 -9.92 4.92 -3.31
CA ARG A 28 -10.72 4.40 -2.20
C ARG A 28 -11.08 2.93 -2.42
N ALA A 29 -11.57 2.57 -3.61
CA ALA A 29 -11.95 1.20 -3.90
C ALA A 29 -10.75 0.25 -3.77
N HIS A 30 -9.58 0.64 -4.29
CA HIS A 30 -8.34 -0.12 -4.15
C HIS A 30 -7.96 -0.33 -2.67
N ALA A 31 -7.92 0.74 -1.88
CA ALA A 31 -7.62 0.66 -0.44
C ALA A 31 -8.58 -0.27 0.32
N LEU A 32 -9.89 -0.17 0.07
CA LEU A 32 -10.90 -1.01 0.71
C LEU A 32 -10.78 -2.48 0.30
N GLN A 33 -10.47 -2.75 -0.97
CA GLN A 33 -10.25 -4.12 -1.46
C GLN A 33 -8.99 -4.71 -0.83
N SER A 34 -7.88 -3.97 -0.79
CA SER A 34 -6.62 -4.41 -0.16
C SER A 34 -6.83 -4.75 1.32
N GLY A 35 -7.51 -3.89 2.08
CA GLY A 35 -7.87 -4.18 3.47
C GLY A 35 -8.81 -5.38 3.61
N SER A 36 -9.78 -5.53 2.70
CA SER A 36 -10.74 -6.65 2.72
C SER A 36 -10.08 -7.98 2.46
N LEU A 37 -9.16 -8.05 1.50
CA LEU A 37 -8.39 -9.24 1.17
C LEU A 37 -7.49 -9.66 2.33
N ALA A 38 -6.84 -8.70 2.99
CA ALA A 38 -6.06 -8.96 4.21
C ALA A 38 -6.93 -9.57 5.31
N GLN A 39 -8.14 -9.03 5.54
CA GLN A 39 -9.08 -9.57 6.54
C GLN A 39 -9.56 -10.98 6.17
N GLN A 40 -9.86 -11.24 4.90
CA GLN A 40 -10.31 -12.54 4.42
C GLN A 40 -9.21 -13.60 4.53
N ASP A 41 -7.95 -13.21 4.36
CA ASP A 41 -6.78 -14.08 4.59
C ASP A 41 -6.47 -14.30 6.08
N GLY A 42 -7.25 -13.70 6.99
CA GLY A 42 -7.05 -13.85 8.44
C GLY A 42 -5.82 -13.13 8.97
N ALA A 43 -5.35 -12.08 8.28
CA ALA A 43 -4.29 -11.21 8.80
C ALA A 43 -4.74 -10.50 10.09
N ASP A 44 -3.77 -10.14 10.94
CA ASP A 44 -4.06 -9.37 12.15
C ASP A 44 -4.45 -7.92 11.82
N ASP A 45 -4.99 -7.21 12.81
CA ASP A 45 -5.45 -5.82 12.63
C ASP A 45 -4.32 -4.89 12.13
N ALA A 46 -3.05 -5.17 12.45
CA ALA A 46 -1.93 -4.32 12.04
C ALA A 46 -1.66 -4.47 10.54
N LEU A 47 -1.60 -5.70 10.04
CA LEU A 47 -1.38 -5.94 8.62
C LEU A 47 -2.62 -5.59 7.77
N VAL A 48 -3.83 -5.73 8.31
CA VAL A 48 -5.06 -5.20 7.69
C VAL A 48 -4.99 -3.68 7.57
N ALA A 49 -4.60 -2.98 8.64
CA ALA A 49 -4.41 -1.53 8.62
C ALA A 49 -3.33 -1.13 7.61
N ALA A 50 -2.23 -1.87 7.53
CA ALA A 50 -1.17 -1.62 6.56
C ALA A 50 -1.69 -1.74 5.11
N ALA A 51 -2.43 -2.82 4.80
CA ALA A 51 -3.00 -3.02 3.48
C ALA A 51 -4.00 -1.92 3.10
N PHE A 52 -4.82 -1.45 4.04
CA PHE A 52 -5.74 -0.33 3.82
C PHE A 52 -5.01 1.00 3.58
N LEU A 53 -3.86 1.24 4.23
CA LEU A 53 -3.18 2.53 4.23
C LEU A 53 -1.97 2.65 3.29
N HIS A 54 -1.54 1.57 2.64
CA HIS A 54 -0.25 1.53 1.93
C HIS A 54 -0.10 2.61 0.85
N ASP A 55 -1.18 2.91 0.14
CA ASP A 55 -1.24 3.91 -0.94
C ASP A 55 -1.76 5.28 -0.49
N LEU A 56 -1.96 5.52 0.80
CA LEU A 56 -2.39 6.83 1.33
C LEU A 56 -1.39 7.95 0.95
N GLY A 57 -0.13 7.60 0.66
CA GLY A 57 0.87 8.52 0.12
C GLY A 57 0.43 9.23 -1.17
N HIS A 58 -0.32 8.55 -2.05
CA HIS A 58 -0.85 9.16 -3.28
C HIS A 58 -1.91 10.24 -2.96
N LEU A 59 -2.71 10.06 -1.91
CA LEU A 59 -3.72 11.05 -1.50
C LEU A 59 -3.11 12.28 -0.82
N LEU A 60 -1.93 12.13 -0.24
CA LEU A 60 -1.16 13.21 0.38
C LEU A 60 -0.27 13.97 -0.62
N ASN A 61 0.18 13.29 -1.68
CA ASN A 61 1.06 13.84 -2.71
C ASN A 61 0.40 13.75 -4.10
N LEU A 62 -0.53 14.67 -4.38
CA LEU A 62 -1.24 14.72 -5.65
C LEU A 62 -0.31 15.18 -6.79
N GLN A 63 0.36 14.23 -7.43
CA GLN A 63 1.29 14.46 -8.55
C GLN A 63 0.62 14.45 -9.94
N GLY A 64 -0.72 14.49 -9.97
CA GLY A 64 -1.51 14.37 -11.20
C GLY A 64 -1.73 12.92 -11.63
N GLU A 65 -2.28 12.75 -12.83
CA GLU A 65 -2.55 11.42 -13.39
C GLU A 65 -1.24 10.72 -13.79
N THR A 66 -1.08 9.48 -13.31
CA THR A 66 -0.05 8.52 -13.72
C THR A 66 1.39 9.09 -13.75
N PRO A 67 2.01 9.41 -12.60
CA PRO A 67 3.38 9.95 -12.53
C PRO A 67 4.43 9.13 -13.28
N SER A 68 4.23 7.80 -13.36
CA SER A 68 5.13 6.88 -14.07
C SER A 68 5.24 7.18 -15.57
N GLU A 69 4.18 7.71 -16.21
CA GLU A 69 4.20 8.12 -17.64
C GLU A 69 5.08 9.34 -17.89
N HIS A 70 5.29 10.15 -16.85
CA HIS A 70 6.21 11.29 -16.85
C HIS A 70 7.62 10.92 -16.37
N GLY A 71 7.89 9.63 -16.12
CA GLY A 71 9.18 9.14 -15.63
C GLY A 71 9.46 9.48 -14.16
N ILE A 72 8.41 9.73 -13.36
CA ILE A 72 8.53 10.12 -11.95
C ILE A 72 8.22 8.91 -11.07
N ASP A 73 9.15 8.57 -10.17
CA ASP A 73 8.89 7.69 -9.02
C ASP A 73 8.40 8.57 -7.86
N ASP A 74 7.12 8.46 -7.51
CA ASP A 74 6.47 9.37 -6.56
C ASP A 74 6.74 9.03 -5.09
N GLN A 75 7.41 7.89 -4.83
CA GLN A 75 7.83 7.47 -3.49
C GLN A 75 6.69 7.48 -2.46
N HIS A 76 5.45 7.19 -2.89
CA HIS A 76 4.25 7.23 -2.04
C HIS A 76 4.41 6.39 -0.76
N GLN A 77 5.09 5.24 -0.84
CA GLN A 77 5.40 4.35 0.27
C GLN A 77 6.25 5.02 1.38
N TYR A 78 7.03 6.05 1.04
CA TYR A 78 7.81 6.83 2.00
C TYR A 78 7.12 8.13 2.40
N PHE A 79 6.37 8.75 1.47
CA PHE A 79 5.72 10.04 1.69
C PHE A 79 4.72 10.01 2.86
N VAL A 80 4.03 8.88 3.05
CA VAL A 80 3.04 8.70 4.10
C VAL A 80 3.65 8.54 5.51
N LEU A 81 4.87 8.00 5.62
CA LEU A 81 5.44 7.59 6.90
C LEU A 81 5.62 8.71 7.93
N PRO A 82 6.09 9.93 7.58
CA PRO A 82 6.21 11.02 8.54
C PRO A 82 4.88 11.40 9.21
N PHE A 83 3.77 11.14 8.53
CA PHE A 83 2.42 11.45 9.00
C PHE A 83 1.81 10.35 9.88
N LEU A 84 2.26 9.10 9.73
CA LEU A 84 1.74 7.95 10.46
C LEU A 84 2.65 7.50 11.62
N ARG A 85 3.95 7.77 11.54
CA ARG A 85 4.97 7.19 12.45
C ARG A 85 4.81 7.53 13.93
N ALA A 86 4.10 8.60 14.27
CA ALA A 86 3.86 8.97 15.67
C ALA A 86 2.63 8.29 16.25
N VAL A 87 1.79 7.67 15.42
CA VAL A 87 0.46 7.17 15.80
C VAL A 87 0.24 5.71 15.43
N LEU A 88 1.10 5.08 14.63
CA LEU A 88 1.01 3.67 14.27
C LEU A 88 2.33 2.94 14.57
N PRO A 89 2.28 1.65 14.94
CA PRO A 89 3.46 0.85 15.23
C PRO A 89 4.19 0.41 13.96
N ASP A 90 5.44 -0.02 14.11
CA ASP A 90 6.27 -0.54 13.00
C ASP A 90 5.63 -1.73 12.28
N SER A 91 4.81 -2.54 12.97
CA SER A 91 4.06 -3.64 12.36
C SER A 91 3.03 -3.18 11.31
N VAL A 92 2.67 -1.89 11.31
CA VAL A 92 1.85 -1.26 10.26
C VAL A 92 2.75 -0.51 9.27
N LEU A 93 3.70 0.28 9.78
CA LEU A 93 4.51 1.18 8.96
C LEU A 93 5.50 0.46 8.05
N GLU A 94 6.11 -0.62 8.52
CA GLU A 94 7.15 -1.32 7.77
C GLU A 94 6.59 -2.07 6.56
N PRO A 95 5.45 -2.80 6.63
CA PRO A 95 4.81 -3.33 5.44
C PRO A 95 4.45 -2.26 4.41
N ILE A 96 3.95 -1.10 4.85
CA ILE A 96 3.68 0.05 3.95
C ILE A 96 4.98 0.51 3.29
N ARG A 97 6.05 0.74 4.06
CA ARG A 97 7.34 1.20 3.54
C ARG A 97 7.95 0.22 2.53
N LEU A 98 7.77 -1.07 2.77
CA LEU A 98 8.41 -2.15 2.04
C LEU A 98 7.61 -2.66 0.84
N HIS A 99 6.35 -2.29 0.65
CA HIS A 99 5.50 -2.92 -0.38
C HIS A 99 6.00 -2.71 -1.82
N VAL A 100 6.65 -1.57 -2.11
CA VAL A 100 7.33 -1.35 -3.40
C VAL A 100 8.53 -2.28 -3.58
N ASP A 101 9.36 -2.48 -2.55
CA ASP A 101 10.45 -3.45 -2.59
C ASP A 101 9.93 -4.89 -2.66
N ALA A 102 8.77 -5.18 -2.06
CA ALA A 102 8.10 -6.47 -2.16
C ALA A 102 7.71 -6.80 -3.61
N LYS A 103 7.27 -5.81 -4.40
CA LYS A 103 7.06 -5.96 -5.85
C LYS A 103 8.36 -6.38 -6.56
N ARG A 104 9.46 -5.69 -6.27
CA ARG A 104 10.78 -5.97 -6.86
C ARG A 104 11.29 -7.37 -6.50
N TYR A 105 11.03 -7.79 -5.27
CA TYR A 105 11.32 -9.13 -4.76
C TYR A 105 10.49 -10.20 -5.45
N LEU A 106 9.16 -10.03 -5.54
CA LEU A 106 8.27 -11.01 -6.15
C LEU A 106 8.60 -11.25 -7.63
N CYS A 107 8.91 -10.19 -8.38
CA CYS A 107 9.43 -10.31 -9.74
C CYS A 107 10.75 -11.09 -9.84
N ALA A 108 11.55 -11.16 -8.78
CA ALA A 108 12.83 -11.87 -8.76
C ALA A 108 12.69 -13.36 -8.41
N VAL A 109 11.66 -13.73 -7.64
CA VAL A 109 11.53 -15.09 -7.06
C VAL A 109 10.37 -15.91 -7.61
N ASP A 110 9.37 -15.29 -8.22
CA ASP A 110 8.21 -15.95 -8.83
C ASP A 110 8.26 -15.81 -10.36
N GLU A 111 8.54 -16.93 -11.02
CA GLU A 111 8.55 -17.06 -12.48
C GLU A 111 7.14 -16.79 -13.03
N GLY A 112 6.93 -15.56 -13.50
CA GLY A 112 5.67 -15.10 -14.08
C GLY A 112 5.01 -13.97 -13.30
N TYR A 113 5.53 -13.59 -12.12
CA TYR A 113 5.00 -12.45 -11.37
C TYR A 113 5.01 -11.16 -12.17
N PHE A 114 6.14 -10.87 -12.84
CA PHE A 114 6.28 -9.69 -13.68
C PHE A 114 5.16 -9.60 -14.72
N GLU A 115 4.75 -10.72 -15.33
CA GLU A 115 3.73 -10.69 -16.38
C GLU A 115 2.33 -10.36 -15.87
N ARG A 116 2.04 -10.69 -14.60
CA ARG A 116 0.76 -10.42 -13.94
C ARG A 116 0.62 -8.96 -13.49
N LEU A 117 1.72 -8.21 -13.41
CA LEU A 117 1.69 -6.79 -13.09
C LEU A 117 0.92 -6.01 -14.16
N SER A 118 0.19 -5.00 -13.71
CA SER A 118 -0.46 -4.07 -14.62
C SER A 118 0.54 -3.22 -15.41
N PRO A 119 0.11 -2.59 -16.52
CA PRO A 119 1.00 -1.74 -17.31
C PRO A 119 1.67 -0.64 -16.48
N ASP A 120 0.94 -0.02 -15.55
CA ASP A 120 1.50 1.01 -14.67
C ASP A 120 2.51 0.45 -13.67
N SER A 121 2.18 -0.69 -13.04
CA SER A 121 3.10 -1.38 -12.12
C SER A 121 4.41 -1.82 -12.80
N LYS A 122 4.34 -2.24 -14.08
CA LYS A 122 5.53 -2.56 -14.89
C LYS A 122 6.38 -1.32 -15.17
N ARG A 123 5.77 -0.16 -15.48
CA ARG A 123 6.50 1.10 -15.70
C ARG A 123 7.17 1.60 -14.42
N SER A 124 6.40 1.69 -13.33
CA SER A 124 6.91 2.15 -12.04
C SER A 124 8.03 1.26 -11.50
N LEU A 125 7.97 -0.06 -11.75
CA LEU A 125 9.05 -0.99 -11.38
C LEU A 125 10.41 -0.58 -11.95
N VAL A 126 10.46 -0.11 -13.20
CA VAL A 126 11.71 0.35 -13.83
C VAL A 126 12.26 1.60 -13.13
N LEU A 127 11.38 2.54 -12.78
CA LEU A 127 11.74 3.78 -12.08
C LEU A 127 12.21 3.51 -10.64
N GLN A 128 11.66 2.47 -10.02
CA GLN A 128 11.94 2.03 -8.64
C GLN A 128 13.21 1.16 -8.51
N GLY A 129 14.04 1.08 -9.56
CA GLY A 129 15.29 0.34 -9.54
C GLY A 129 15.18 -1.12 -10.02
N GLY A 130 14.08 -1.48 -10.68
CA GLY A 130 13.92 -2.76 -11.37
C GLY A 130 13.76 -3.99 -10.47
N VAL A 131 13.76 -5.16 -11.09
CA VAL A 131 13.72 -6.47 -10.42
C VAL A 131 14.97 -6.67 -9.57
N PHE A 132 14.82 -7.20 -8.36
CA PHE A 132 15.98 -7.52 -7.53
C PHE A 132 16.86 -8.61 -8.14
N SER A 133 18.16 -8.48 -7.94
CA SER A 133 19.10 -9.60 -8.07
C SER A 133 18.86 -10.64 -6.96
N ALA A 134 19.40 -11.86 -7.14
CA ALA A 134 19.28 -12.91 -6.13
C ALA A 134 19.81 -12.50 -4.74
N SER A 135 20.91 -11.73 -4.68
CA SER A 135 21.45 -11.24 -3.41
C SER A 135 20.58 -10.15 -2.77
N GLU A 136 20.00 -9.25 -3.57
CA GLU A 136 19.07 -8.24 -3.08
C GLU A 136 17.78 -8.88 -2.58
N ALA A 137 17.25 -9.88 -3.31
CA ALA A 137 16.06 -10.60 -2.91
C ALA A 137 16.26 -11.33 -1.57
N GLN A 138 17.41 -11.99 -1.39
CA GLN A 138 17.77 -12.62 -0.12
C GLN A 138 17.93 -11.62 1.02
N ALA A 139 18.56 -10.47 0.75
CA ALA A 139 18.72 -9.41 1.74
C ALA A 139 17.38 -8.74 2.10
N PHE A 140 16.46 -8.61 1.15
CA PHE A 140 15.12 -8.07 1.37
C PHE A 140 14.29 -8.98 2.27
N ILE A 141 14.14 -10.26 1.91
CA ILE A 141 13.26 -11.18 2.66
C ILE A 141 13.76 -11.46 4.08
N ALA A 142 15.05 -11.25 4.35
CA ALA A 142 15.64 -11.33 5.68
C ALA A 142 15.32 -10.13 6.59
N LYS A 143 14.73 -9.04 6.07
CA LYS A 143 14.34 -7.88 6.88
C LYS A 143 13.13 -8.22 7.75
N PRO A 144 13.02 -7.62 8.95
CA PRO A 144 11.76 -7.62 9.70
C PRO A 144 10.60 -7.13 8.82
N TYR A 145 9.43 -7.75 8.97
CA TYR A 145 8.19 -7.43 8.24
C TYR A 145 8.22 -7.61 6.71
N ALA A 146 9.32 -8.12 6.12
CA ALA A 146 9.37 -8.33 4.67
C ALA A 146 8.34 -9.36 4.19
N THR A 147 8.11 -10.43 4.97
CA THR A 147 7.06 -11.41 4.68
C THR A 147 5.67 -10.78 4.67
N ASP A 148 5.39 -9.88 5.61
CA ASP A 148 4.11 -9.17 5.67
C ASP A 148 3.96 -8.17 4.51
N ALA A 149 5.04 -7.48 4.14
CA ALA A 149 5.07 -6.63 2.94
C ALA A 149 4.81 -7.41 1.65
N VAL A 150 5.31 -8.66 1.56
CA VAL A 150 5.04 -9.56 0.44
C VAL A 150 3.56 -9.96 0.40
N ARG A 151 2.96 -10.31 1.55
CA ARG A 151 1.52 -10.59 1.63
C ARG A 151 0.68 -9.39 1.23
N LEU A 152 1.03 -8.21 1.75
CA LEU A 152 0.40 -6.94 1.40
C LEU A 152 0.46 -6.72 -0.11
N ARG A 153 1.64 -6.87 -0.72
CA ARG A 153 1.83 -6.66 -2.15
C ARG A 153 0.99 -7.60 -3.02
N LEU A 154 0.81 -8.85 -2.58
CA LEU A 154 -0.04 -9.81 -3.27
C LEU A 154 -1.51 -9.37 -3.27
N TRP A 155 -2.00 -8.77 -2.17
CA TRP A 155 -3.36 -8.21 -2.14
C TRP A 155 -3.49 -6.93 -2.97
N ASP A 156 -2.52 -6.02 -2.87
CA ASP A 156 -2.42 -4.81 -3.71
C ASP A 156 -2.59 -5.18 -5.21
N ASP A 157 -1.83 -6.16 -5.70
CA ASP A 157 -1.89 -6.52 -7.12
C ASP A 157 -3.24 -7.05 -7.60
N VAL A 158 -4.07 -7.62 -6.73
CA VAL A 158 -5.40 -8.15 -7.09
C VAL A 158 -6.57 -7.25 -6.67
N ALA A 159 -6.32 -6.20 -5.87
CA ALA A 159 -7.32 -5.26 -5.35
C ALA A 159 -7.79 -4.24 -6.41
N LYS A 160 -8.25 -4.74 -7.56
CA LYS A 160 -8.53 -3.98 -8.78
C LYS A 160 -9.83 -4.44 -9.45
N ASP A 161 -10.71 -5.11 -8.72
CA ASP A 161 -11.97 -5.63 -9.24
C ASP A 161 -13.11 -4.61 -9.05
N PRO A 162 -13.69 -4.04 -10.12
CA PRO A 162 -14.78 -3.06 -9.99
C PRO A 162 -16.06 -3.65 -9.38
N GLY A 163 -16.21 -4.98 -9.35
CA GLY A 163 -17.36 -5.68 -8.78
C GLY A 163 -17.19 -6.14 -7.33
N MET A 164 -16.00 -5.99 -6.73
CA MET A 164 -15.75 -6.51 -5.39
C MET A 164 -16.52 -5.71 -4.33
N SER A 165 -17.34 -6.42 -3.55
CA SER A 165 -18.00 -5.84 -2.38
C SER A 165 -17.02 -5.79 -1.21
N THR A 166 -16.95 -4.64 -0.53
CA THR A 166 -16.03 -4.38 0.58
C THR A 166 -16.77 -3.69 1.73
N PRO A 167 -16.29 -3.82 2.99
CA PRO A 167 -16.65 -2.88 4.05
C PRO A 167 -16.24 -1.45 3.67
N ASP A 168 -16.84 -0.46 4.32
CA ASP A 168 -16.58 0.94 4.03
C ASP A 168 -15.32 1.48 4.74
N VAL A 169 -15.01 2.75 4.48
CA VAL A 169 -13.88 3.46 5.10
C VAL A 169 -14.03 3.50 6.63
N VAL A 170 -15.24 3.62 7.16
CA VAL A 170 -15.49 3.69 8.61
C VAL A 170 -15.09 2.38 9.29
N HIS A 171 -15.40 1.24 8.68
CA HIS A 171 -14.96 -0.07 9.16
C HIS A 171 -13.43 -0.16 9.25
N PHE A 172 -12.71 0.21 8.20
CA PHE A 172 -11.24 0.14 8.21
C PHE A 172 -10.60 1.19 9.12
N LEU A 173 -11.17 2.38 9.25
CA LEU A 173 -10.72 3.36 10.25
C LEU A 173 -10.87 2.81 11.68
N ALA A 174 -11.92 2.02 11.95
CA ALA A 174 -12.05 1.33 13.24
C ALA A 174 -10.97 0.25 13.44
N VAL A 175 -10.52 -0.43 12.38
CA VAL A 175 -9.36 -1.34 12.44
C VAL A 175 -8.09 -0.56 12.75
N VAL A 176 -7.84 0.54 12.04
CA VAL A 176 -6.70 1.43 12.28
C VAL A 176 -6.69 1.91 13.73
N ALA A 177 -7.84 2.33 14.26
CA ALA A 177 -7.99 2.78 15.64
C ALA A 177 -7.53 1.75 16.68
N ARG A 178 -7.76 0.45 16.44
CA ARG A 178 -7.37 -0.63 17.36
C ARG A 178 -5.86 -0.82 17.48
N VAL A 179 -5.10 -0.40 16.46
CA VAL A 179 -3.64 -0.55 16.42
C VAL A 179 -2.90 0.76 16.64
N MET A 180 -3.61 1.89 16.80
CA MET A 180 -2.98 3.17 17.07
C MET A 180 -2.21 3.14 18.41
N LEU A 181 -1.04 3.78 18.39
CA LEU A 181 -0.22 3.96 19.58
C LEU A 181 -0.94 4.89 20.57
N PRO A 182 -0.77 4.67 21.89
CA PRO A 182 -1.27 5.60 22.89
C PRO A 182 -0.69 6.99 22.64
N GLN A 183 -1.55 8.01 22.56
CA GLN A 183 -1.07 9.38 22.53
C GLN A 183 -0.55 9.73 23.93
N HIS A 184 0.77 9.90 24.06
CA HIS A 184 1.35 10.49 25.25
C HIS A 184 0.97 11.98 25.26
N VAL A 185 0.01 12.34 26.11
CA VAL A 185 -0.34 13.72 26.48
C VAL A 185 0.83 14.38 27.21
#